data_AF-A0A2V6MMB3-F1
#
_entry.id   AF-A0A2V6MMB3-F1
#
_cell.length_a   1.000
_cell.length_b   1.000
_cell.length_c   1.000
_cell.angle_alpha   90.00
_cell.angle_beta   90.00
_cell.angle_gamma   90.00
#
_symmetry.space_group_name_H-M   'P 1'
#
loop_
_entity.id
_entity.type
_entity.pdbx_description
1 polymer ?
#
loop_
_entity_poly.entity_id
_entity_poly.type
_entity_poly.pdbx_seq_one_letter_code
_entity_poly.pdbx_strand_id
1 'polypeptide(L)'
;MDPATFLTELKRRKVYRVAVAYAIVAWLLIQAASILFPTFEAPPWVMKVFVTAVILGFPVALILAWAFELTPEGLRRSEEVAPRESKMHKLGSKWTALIVIAAVLAAALLAFQFARTRRSLVIEQLKQTAPTATLDKSVAVLPFENLSSDKENAFFAQGIQDEIITTLSKISGLRVISRTSTTRYNSAPENLSEIARQLHVSNVLEGSVQ
;
A
#
# COMPACT_ATOMS: atom_id res chain seq x y z
N MET A 1 15.88 -31.43 22.43
CA MET A 1 15.89 -31.86 21.02
C MET A 1 16.84 -30.94 20.30
N ASP A 2 18.01 -31.44 19.91
CA ASP A 2 19.03 -30.60 19.28
C ASP A 2 18.59 -30.21 17.86
N PRO A 3 18.61 -28.91 17.51
CA PRO A 3 18.16 -28.43 16.19
C PRO A 3 19.03 -28.98 15.05
N ALA A 4 20.28 -29.33 15.34
CA ALA A 4 21.23 -29.87 14.36
C ALA A 4 20.87 -31.30 13.91
N THR A 5 20.42 -32.17 14.81
CA THR A 5 19.96 -33.54 14.46
C THR A 5 18.63 -33.49 13.71
N PHE A 6 17.69 -32.63 14.10
CA PHE A 6 16.42 -32.43 13.40
C PHE A 6 16.60 -31.96 11.94
N LEU A 7 17.52 -31.01 11.71
CA LEU A 7 17.88 -30.56 10.35
C LEU A 7 18.55 -31.65 9.52
N THR A 8 19.30 -32.55 10.16
CA THR A 8 19.97 -33.68 9.50
C THR A 8 18.97 -34.78 9.14
N GLU A 9 17.98 -35.03 10.00
CA GLU A 9 16.84 -35.92 9.75
C GLU A 9 15.98 -35.46 8.55
N LEU A 10 15.69 -34.15 8.47
CA LEU A 10 14.91 -33.54 7.38
C LEU A 10 15.61 -33.63 6.02
N LYS A 11 16.94 -33.55 6.02
CA LYS A 11 17.78 -33.66 4.82
C LYS A 11 17.83 -35.09 4.29
N ARG A 12 17.76 -36.09 5.18
CA ARG A 12 17.84 -37.53 4.83
C ARG A 12 16.56 -38.08 4.18
N ARG A 13 15.38 -37.51 4.46
CA ARG A 13 14.08 -38.02 3.97
C ARG A 13 13.49 -37.28 2.76
N LYS A 14 14.25 -36.46 2.03
CA LYS A 14 13.75 -35.64 0.89
C LYS A 14 12.62 -34.65 1.23
N VAL A 15 12.16 -34.57 2.49
CA VAL A 15 11.11 -33.64 2.96
C VAL A 15 11.45 -32.17 2.68
N TYR A 16 12.76 -31.84 2.67
CA TYR A 16 13.24 -30.52 2.26
C TYR A 16 12.76 -30.11 0.86
N ARG A 17 12.55 -31.04 -0.08
CA ARG A 17 12.06 -30.73 -1.43
C ARG A 17 10.63 -30.26 -1.39
N VAL A 18 9.81 -30.85 -0.53
CA VAL A 18 8.40 -30.43 -0.36
C VAL A 18 8.34 -29.10 0.36
N ALA A 19 9.17 -28.87 1.37
CA ALA A 19 9.27 -27.58 2.03
C ALA A 19 9.67 -26.45 1.05
N VAL A 20 10.67 -26.71 0.19
CA VAL A 20 11.12 -25.77 -0.85
C VAL A 20 10.05 -25.57 -1.92
N ALA A 21 9.41 -26.64 -2.40
CA ALA A 21 8.33 -26.54 -3.38
C ALA A 21 7.14 -25.75 -2.82
N TYR A 22 6.76 -26.00 -1.56
CA TYR A 22 5.72 -25.27 -0.86
C TYR A 22 6.08 -23.80 -0.74
N ALA A 23 7.31 -23.46 -0.37
CA ALA A 23 7.75 -22.07 -0.27
C ALA A 23 7.66 -21.34 -1.62
N ILE A 24 8.05 -21.99 -2.72
CA ILE A 24 7.94 -21.43 -4.08
C ILE A 24 6.48 -21.20 -4.46
N VAL A 25 5.61 -22.19 -4.23
CA VAL A 25 4.18 -22.10 -4.55
C VAL A 25 3.48 -21.05 -3.68
N ALA A 26 3.74 -21.06 -2.37
CA ALA A 26 3.22 -20.07 -1.42
C ALA A 26 3.63 -18.66 -1.82
N TRP A 27 4.89 -18.46 -2.19
CA TRP A 27 5.37 -17.17 -2.68
C TRP A 27 4.67 -16.73 -3.97
N LEU A 28 4.49 -17.64 -4.93
CA LEU A 28 3.81 -17.37 -6.19
C LEU A 28 2.32 -17.02 -5.97
N LEU A 29 1.66 -17.71 -5.05
CA LEU A 29 0.28 -17.43 -4.64
C LEU A 29 0.15 -16.07 -3.96
N ILE A 30 1.05 -15.73 -3.03
CA ILE A 30 1.08 -14.41 -2.38
C ILE A 30 1.30 -13.31 -3.42
N GLN A 31 2.19 -13.53 -4.38
CA GLN A 31 2.44 -12.60 -5.47
C GLN A 31 1.19 -12.39 -6.34
N ALA A 32 0.52 -13.47 -6.75
CA ALA A 32 -0.71 -13.38 -7.53
C ALA A 32 -1.81 -12.64 -6.75
N ALA A 33 -2.01 -12.96 -5.47
CA ALA A 33 -2.96 -12.29 -4.60
C ALA A 33 -2.66 -10.80 -4.45
N SER A 34 -1.39 -10.41 -4.34
CA SER A 34 -0.98 -9.00 -4.24
C SER A 34 -1.34 -8.17 -5.47
N ILE A 35 -1.56 -8.81 -6.63
CA ILE A 35 -1.94 -8.17 -7.89
C ILE A 35 -3.46 -8.23 -8.07
N LEU A 36 -4.06 -9.40 -7.84
CA LEU A 36 -5.49 -9.61 -8.05
C LEU A 36 -6.34 -8.89 -7.01
N PHE A 37 -6.00 -8.99 -5.73
CA PHE A 37 -6.87 -8.48 -4.65
C PHE A 37 -7.11 -6.97 -4.73
N PRO A 38 -6.09 -6.12 -4.99
CA PRO A 38 -6.33 -4.71 -5.24
C PRO A 38 -7.19 -4.44 -6.48
N THR A 39 -7.09 -5.30 -7.51
CA THR A 39 -7.87 -5.17 -8.76
C THR A 39 -9.36 -5.42 -8.52
N PHE A 40 -9.70 -6.28 -7.57
CA PHE A 40 -11.07 -6.58 -7.17
C PHE A 40 -11.57 -5.71 -6.00
N GLU A 41 -10.86 -4.63 -5.65
CA GLU A 41 -11.16 -3.77 -4.50
C GLU A 41 -11.33 -4.57 -3.19
N ALA A 42 -10.61 -5.69 -3.07
CA ALA A 42 -10.75 -6.58 -1.93
C ALA A 42 -10.33 -5.86 -0.63
N PRO A 43 -11.10 -6.00 0.45
CA PRO A 43 -10.76 -5.36 1.73
C PRO A 43 -9.38 -5.76 2.25
N PRO A 44 -8.65 -4.87 2.96
CA PRO A 44 -7.29 -5.14 3.45
C PRO A 44 -7.16 -6.34 4.38
N TRP A 45 -8.25 -6.76 5.05
CA TRP A 45 -8.25 -7.93 5.92
C TRP A 45 -8.17 -9.25 5.14
N VAL A 46 -8.59 -9.28 3.86
CA VAL A 46 -8.60 -10.47 3.01
C VAL A 46 -7.18 -10.97 2.76
N MET A 47 -6.24 -10.05 2.50
CA MET A 47 -4.82 -10.39 2.34
C MET A 47 -4.24 -11.03 3.60
N LYS A 48 -4.61 -10.52 4.79
CA LYS A 48 -4.14 -11.08 6.06
C LYS A 48 -4.66 -12.50 6.26
N VAL A 49 -5.96 -12.74 6.05
CA VAL A 49 -6.56 -14.07 6.14
C VAL A 49 -5.92 -15.04 5.15
N PHE A 50 -5.69 -14.60 3.91
CA PHE A 50 -5.03 -15.41 2.89
C PHE A 50 -3.61 -15.82 3.27
N VAL A 51 -2.78 -14.88 3.71
CA VAL A 51 -1.40 -15.17 4.15
C VAL A 51 -1.39 -16.08 5.38
N THR A 52 -2.28 -15.85 6.34
CA THR A 52 -2.42 -16.72 7.52
C THR A 52 -2.81 -18.14 7.13
N ALA A 53 -3.74 -18.32 6.18
CA ALA A 53 -4.12 -19.64 5.68
C ALA A 53 -2.95 -20.36 4.98
N VAL A 54 -2.14 -19.64 4.20
CA VAL A 54 -0.93 -20.19 3.57
C VAL A 54 0.11 -20.60 4.62
N ILE A 55 0.29 -19.83 5.68
CA ILE A 55 1.22 -20.19 6.77
C ILE A 55 0.72 -21.44 7.52
N LEU A 56 -0.58 -21.50 7.84
CA LEU A 56 -1.18 -22.66 8.52
C LEU A 56 -1.21 -23.92 7.65
N GLY A 57 -1.28 -23.77 6.33
CA GLY A 57 -1.18 -24.87 5.38
C GLY A 57 0.22 -25.51 5.32
N PHE A 58 1.28 -24.81 5.72
CA PHE A 58 2.65 -25.33 5.69
C PHE A 58 2.88 -26.50 6.66
N PRO A 59 2.53 -26.41 7.96
CA PRO A 59 2.59 -27.56 8.87
C PRO A 59 1.78 -28.76 8.36
N VAL A 60 0.58 -28.52 7.81
CA VAL A 60 -0.27 -29.57 7.26
C VAL A 60 0.39 -30.24 6.05
N ALA A 61 0.97 -29.46 5.13
CA ALA A 61 1.69 -29.97 3.98
C ALA A 61 2.93 -30.78 4.38
N LEU A 62 3.65 -30.37 5.43
CA LEU A 62 4.77 -31.14 5.98
C LEU A 62 4.32 -32.45 6.62
N ILE A 63 3.23 -32.43 7.39
CA ILE A 63 2.66 -33.63 8.00
C ILE A 63 2.17 -34.60 6.92
N LEU A 64 1.50 -34.10 5.88
CA LEU A 64 1.07 -34.92 4.74
C LEU A 64 2.25 -35.46 3.94
N ALA A 65 3.30 -34.68 3.73
CA ALA A 65 4.53 -35.17 3.09
C ALA A 65 5.27 -36.22 3.92
N TRP A 66 5.12 -36.17 5.24
CA TRP A 66 5.65 -37.14 6.18
C TRP A 66 4.76 -38.40 6.30
N ALA A 67 3.43 -38.23 6.25
CA ALA A 67 2.44 -39.30 6.39
C ALA A 67 2.20 -40.07 5.08
N PHE A 68 2.27 -39.41 3.93
CA PHE A 68 2.19 -40.01 2.58
C PHE A 68 3.59 -40.24 2.00
N GLU A 69 4.45 -40.99 2.72
CA GLU A 69 5.60 -41.64 2.08
C GLU A 69 5.07 -42.55 0.95
N LEU A 70 4.94 -42.01 -0.28
CA LEU A 70 4.57 -42.72 -1.49
C LEU A 70 5.67 -43.75 -1.80
N THR A 71 5.48 -44.92 -1.22
CA THR A 71 5.63 -46.25 -1.81
C THR A 71 6.88 -46.49 -2.68
N PRO A 72 7.86 -47.27 -2.17
CA PRO A 72 8.90 -47.86 -2.99
C PRO A 72 8.25 -48.90 -3.91
N GLU A 73 8.66 -48.98 -5.16
CA GLU A 73 8.76 -50.26 -5.90
C GLU A 73 7.74 -51.35 -5.51
N GLY A 74 6.46 -51.10 -5.81
CA GLY A 74 5.42 -52.11 -5.71
C GLY A 74 5.66 -53.23 -6.71
N LEU A 75 6.30 -54.30 -6.21
CA LEU A 75 6.69 -55.57 -6.85
C LEU A 75 7.82 -55.52 -7.89
N ARG A 76 9.07 -55.80 -7.47
CA ARG A 76 9.89 -56.87 -8.07
C ARG A 76 10.91 -57.43 -7.06
N ARG A 77 10.65 -58.67 -6.64
CA ARG A 77 11.54 -59.52 -5.84
C ARG A 77 12.62 -60.07 -6.79
N SER A 78 13.89 -59.83 -6.43
CA SER A 78 15.10 -60.60 -6.81
C SER A 78 15.19 -61.17 -8.23
N GLU A 79 16.05 -60.58 -9.06
CA GLU A 79 16.95 -61.36 -9.91
C GLU A 79 18.29 -60.62 -10.05
N GLU A 80 19.35 -61.29 -9.60
CA GLU A 80 20.75 -60.88 -9.66
C GLU A 80 21.24 -60.90 -11.10
N VAL A 81 21.74 -59.78 -11.63
CA VAL A 81 22.81 -59.77 -12.66
C VAL A 81 23.69 -58.52 -12.45
N ALA A 82 25.00 -58.74 -12.38
CA ALA A 82 26.07 -57.77 -12.16
C ALA A 82 26.38 -56.90 -13.41
N PRO A 83 27.51 -56.16 -13.48
CA PRO A 83 27.63 -54.75 -13.14
C PRO A 83 28.05 -53.89 -14.34
N ARG A 84 27.26 -52.87 -14.73
CA ARG A 84 27.75 -51.58 -15.27
C ARG A 84 26.62 -50.68 -15.75
N GLU A 85 26.83 -49.39 -15.51
CA GLU A 85 26.06 -48.23 -15.95
C GLU A 85 24.69 -48.03 -15.27
N SER A 86 24.77 -47.52 -14.05
CA SER A 86 23.73 -46.68 -13.46
C SER A 86 23.52 -45.41 -14.32
N LYS A 87 22.76 -45.52 -15.41
CA LYS A 87 22.09 -44.37 -16.04
C LYS A 87 20.89 -43.94 -15.19
N MET A 88 21.11 -43.61 -13.93
CA MET A 88 20.13 -43.00 -13.04
C MET A 88 20.67 -41.67 -12.54
N HIS A 89 20.34 -40.58 -13.25
CA HIS A 89 19.91 -39.29 -12.66
C HIS A 89 19.74 -38.14 -13.71
N LYS A 90 19.29 -38.39 -14.95
CA LYS A 90 18.99 -37.29 -15.91
C LYS A 90 17.56 -36.72 -15.82
N LEU A 91 16.73 -37.16 -14.86
CA LEU A 91 15.37 -36.63 -14.68
C LEU A 91 15.23 -35.52 -13.62
N GLY A 92 16.31 -35.18 -12.90
CA GLY A 92 16.31 -34.06 -11.94
C GLY A 92 16.74 -32.71 -12.54
N SER A 93 17.53 -32.74 -13.63
CA SER A 93 18.20 -31.55 -14.17
C SER A 93 17.29 -30.63 -15.00
N LYS A 94 16.20 -31.17 -15.58
CA LYS A 94 15.24 -30.36 -16.35
C LYS A 94 14.37 -29.48 -15.45
N TRP A 95 13.99 -29.98 -14.28
CA TRP A 95 13.18 -29.25 -13.31
C TRP A 95 13.96 -28.14 -12.61
N THR A 96 15.27 -28.34 -12.37
CA THR A 96 16.13 -27.28 -11.83
C THR A 96 16.27 -26.11 -12.79
N ALA A 97 16.35 -26.35 -14.10
CA ALA A 97 16.39 -25.28 -15.10
C ALA A 97 15.08 -24.49 -15.12
N LEU A 98 13.92 -25.16 -15.04
CA LEU A 98 12.62 -24.49 -14.97
C LEU A 98 12.46 -23.65 -13.70
N ILE A 99 12.94 -24.13 -12.55
CA ILE A 99 12.91 -23.39 -11.28
C ILE A 99 13.80 -22.14 -11.36
N VAL A 100 15.00 -22.26 -11.93
CA VAL A 100 15.91 -21.12 -12.09
C VAL A 100 15.35 -20.09 -13.06
N ILE A 101 14.76 -20.52 -14.18
CA ILE A 101 14.12 -19.62 -15.14
C ILE A 101 12.92 -18.90 -14.51
N ALA A 102 12.08 -19.62 -13.76
CA ALA A 102 10.95 -19.04 -13.04
C ALA A 102 11.41 -18.04 -11.96
N ALA A 103 12.48 -18.35 -11.22
CA ALA A 103 13.06 -17.46 -10.23
C ALA A 103 13.63 -16.18 -10.87
N VAL A 104 14.30 -16.29 -12.01
CA VAL A 104 14.84 -15.14 -12.75
C VAL A 104 13.72 -14.27 -13.32
N LEU A 105 12.70 -14.87 -13.93
CA LEU A 105 11.52 -14.14 -14.43
C LEU A 105 10.79 -13.40 -13.31
N ALA A 106 10.62 -14.05 -12.17
CA ALA A 106 9.93 -13.46 -11.05
C ALA A 106 10.77 -12.38 -10.34
N ALA A 107 12.10 -12.52 -10.28
CA ALA A 107 13.01 -11.46 -9.84
C ALA A 107 13.00 -10.26 -10.80
N ALA A 108 12.94 -10.49 -12.11
CA ALA A 108 12.82 -9.43 -13.13
C ALA A 108 11.48 -8.69 -13.04
N LEU A 109 10.37 -9.42 -12.86
CA LEU A 109 9.05 -8.83 -12.63
C LEU A 109 9.00 -8.03 -11.33
N LEU A 110 9.63 -8.52 -10.27
CA LEU A 110 9.76 -7.78 -9.01
C LEU A 110 10.59 -6.51 -9.16
N ALA A 111 11.74 -6.56 -9.84
CA ALA A 111 12.56 -5.39 -10.11
C ALA A 111 11.80 -4.36 -10.95
N PHE A 112 11.03 -4.81 -11.94
CA PHE A 112 10.19 -3.96 -12.78
C PHE A 112 9.05 -3.30 -11.98
N GLN A 113 8.34 -4.06 -11.15
CA GLN A 113 7.29 -3.53 -10.28
C GLN A 113 7.85 -2.57 -9.24
N PHE A 114 9.00 -2.88 -8.63
CA PHE A 114 9.66 -2.02 -7.66
C PHE A 114 10.17 -0.72 -8.30
N ALA A 115 10.70 -0.78 -9.52
CA ALA A 115 11.03 0.40 -10.31
C ALA A 115 9.78 1.24 -10.64
N ARG A 116 8.65 0.61 -10.98
CA ARG A 116 7.36 1.28 -11.23
C ARG A 116 6.81 1.94 -9.96
N THR A 117 6.87 1.28 -8.81
CA THR A 117 6.43 1.82 -7.51
C THR A 117 7.34 2.96 -7.03
N ARG A 118 8.65 2.89 -7.23
CA ARG A 118 9.54 4.03 -6.98
C ARG A 118 9.24 5.21 -7.90
N ARG A 119 8.90 4.94 -9.17
CA ARG A 119 8.50 5.98 -10.12
C ARG A 119 7.20 6.66 -9.70
N SER A 120 6.23 5.92 -9.16
CA SER A 120 5.01 6.53 -8.61
C SER A 120 5.28 7.32 -7.33
N LEU A 121 6.21 6.88 -6.45
CA LEU A 121 6.62 7.65 -5.28
C LEU A 121 7.34 8.95 -5.66
N VAL A 122 8.22 8.92 -6.66
CA VAL A 122 8.91 10.11 -7.16
C VAL A 122 7.95 11.06 -7.90
N ILE A 123 6.98 10.53 -8.65
CA ILE A 123 5.94 11.35 -9.30
C ILE A 123 4.99 11.97 -8.26
N GLU A 124 4.61 11.25 -7.20
CA GLU A 124 3.87 11.80 -6.04
C GLU A 124 4.69 12.88 -5.32
N GLN A 125 5.98 12.66 -5.11
CA GLN A 125 6.86 13.61 -4.43
C GLN A 125 7.14 14.87 -5.30
N LEU A 126 7.22 14.72 -6.62
CA LEU A 126 7.25 15.84 -7.58
C LEU A 126 5.91 16.58 -7.61
N LYS A 127 4.78 15.88 -7.43
CA LYS A 127 3.45 16.48 -7.30
C LYS A 127 3.26 17.22 -5.96
N GLN A 128 3.95 16.78 -4.91
CA GLN A 128 4.05 17.48 -3.63
C GLN A 128 5.03 18.67 -3.65
N THR A 129 5.92 18.74 -4.65
CA THR A 129 6.83 19.88 -4.87
C THR A 129 6.25 20.91 -5.84
N ALA A 130 5.13 20.62 -6.50
CA ALA A 130 4.33 21.63 -7.17
C ALA A 130 3.51 22.42 -6.12
N PRO A 131 3.55 23.76 -6.07
CA PRO A 131 2.86 24.58 -5.07
C PRO A 131 1.32 24.56 -5.17
N THR A 132 0.72 23.55 -5.78
CA THR A 132 -0.73 23.44 -5.99
C THR A 132 -1.48 22.89 -4.76
N ALA A 133 -0.78 22.27 -3.80
CA ALA A 133 -1.40 21.62 -2.63
C ALA A 133 -1.87 22.58 -1.52
N THR A 134 -1.70 23.90 -1.66
CA THR A 134 -2.34 24.86 -0.75
C THR A 134 -3.67 25.38 -1.28
N LEU A 135 -4.05 25.10 -2.54
CA LEU A 135 -5.36 25.52 -3.03
C LEU A 135 -6.47 24.77 -2.28
N ASP A 136 -6.42 23.44 -2.23
CA ASP A 136 -7.49 22.60 -1.65
C ASP A 136 -7.85 22.94 -0.20
N LYS A 137 -6.91 23.45 0.60
CA LYS A 137 -7.12 23.85 1.99
C LYS A 137 -6.78 25.31 2.20
N SER A 138 -7.63 26.18 1.67
CA SER A 138 -7.51 27.62 1.84
C SER A 138 -8.85 28.30 2.05
N VAL A 139 -8.84 29.37 2.85
CA VAL A 139 -10.04 30.13 3.21
C VAL A 139 -9.76 31.63 3.23
N ALA A 140 -10.66 32.40 2.63
CA ALA A 140 -10.72 33.85 2.78
C ALA A 140 -11.90 34.22 3.69
N VAL A 141 -11.67 35.09 4.65
CA VAL A 141 -12.73 35.61 5.54
C VAL A 141 -13.07 37.03 5.08
N LEU A 142 -14.28 37.21 4.56
CA LEU A 142 -14.77 38.53 4.14
C LEU A 142 -15.14 39.39 5.36
N PRO A 143 -15.19 40.73 5.21
CA PRO A 143 -15.68 41.60 6.26
C PRO A 143 -17.08 41.19 6.71
N PHE A 144 -17.34 41.06 8.01
CA PHE A 144 -18.67 40.71 8.48
C PHE A 144 -19.61 41.91 8.36
N GLU A 145 -20.86 41.67 7.98
CA GLU A 145 -21.89 42.70 7.92
C GLU A 145 -22.31 43.10 9.34
N ASN A 146 -22.33 44.40 9.64
CA ASN A 146 -22.86 44.91 10.90
C ASN A 146 -24.36 45.21 10.73
N LEU A 147 -25.22 44.41 11.37
CA LEU A 147 -26.68 44.60 11.33
C LEU A 147 -27.19 45.58 12.40
N SER A 148 -26.30 46.07 13.27
CA SER A 148 -26.64 47.09 14.26
C SER A 148 -26.69 48.49 13.63
N SER A 149 -27.60 49.32 14.13
CA SER A 149 -27.67 50.75 13.78
C SER A 149 -26.54 51.59 14.38
N ASP A 150 -25.79 51.03 15.33
CA ASP A 150 -24.68 51.72 15.98
C ASP A 150 -23.37 51.59 15.18
N LYS A 151 -22.72 52.73 14.95
CA LYS A 151 -21.41 52.79 14.29
C LYS A 151 -20.30 52.20 15.16
N GLU A 152 -20.46 52.17 16.49
CA GLU A 152 -19.48 51.54 17.40
C GLU A 152 -19.38 50.02 17.17
N ASN A 153 -20.48 49.38 16.75
CA ASN A 153 -20.51 47.94 16.47
C ASN A 153 -19.78 47.55 15.16
N ALA A 154 -19.40 48.53 14.32
CA ALA A 154 -18.58 48.25 13.15
C ALA A 154 -17.16 47.79 13.54
N PHE A 155 -16.60 48.34 14.63
CA PHE A 155 -15.33 47.88 15.18
C PHE A 155 -15.44 46.47 15.77
N PHE A 156 -16.59 46.13 16.33
CA PHE A 156 -16.85 44.79 16.82
C PHE A 156 -16.87 43.76 15.69
N ALA A 157 -17.57 44.02 14.58
CA ALA A 157 -17.56 43.15 13.41
C ALA A 157 -16.14 42.95 12.84
N GLN A 158 -15.30 44.00 12.84
CA GLN A 158 -13.89 43.90 12.47
C GLN A 158 -13.08 43.04 13.45
N GLY A 159 -13.29 43.21 14.76
CA GLY A 159 -12.61 42.41 15.79
C GLY A 159 -12.94 40.92 15.68
N ILE A 160 -14.21 40.58 15.43
CA ILE A 160 -14.64 39.20 15.18
C ILE A 160 -13.97 38.62 13.93
N GLN A 161 -13.87 39.39 12.85
CA GLN A 161 -13.16 38.97 11.65
C GLN A 161 -11.69 38.62 11.95
N ASP A 162 -10.99 39.47 12.71
CA ASP A 162 -9.60 39.24 13.12
C ASP A 162 -9.42 38.00 13.99
N GLU A 163 -10.33 37.79 14.94
CA GLU A 163 -10.29 36.63 15.83
C GLU A 163 -10.49 35.32 15.05
N ILE A 164 -11.39 35.31 14.08
CA ILE A 164 -11.62 34.17 13.19
C ILE A 164 -10.38 33.90 12.33
N ILE A 165 -9.81 34.92 11.69
CA ILE A 165 -8.58 34.79 10.90
C ILE A 165 -7.46 34.22 11.78
N THR A 166 -7.29 34.73 13.00
CA THR A 166 -6.27 34.28 13.95
C THR A 166 -6.49 32.83 14.38
N THR A 167 -7.73 32.44 14.64
CA THR A 167 -8.08 31.08 15.06
C THR A 167 -7.88 30.07 13.93
N LEU A 168 -8.34 30.40 12.71
CA LEU A 168 -8.15 29.56 11.53
C LEU A 168 -6.67 29.43 11.17
N SER A 169 -5.86 30.48 11.38
CA SER A 169 -4.42 30.46 11.10
C SER A 169 -3.63 29.46 11.96
N LYS A 170 -4.18 29.00 13.08
CA LYS A 170 -3.58 27.96 13.93
C LYS A 170 -3.77 26.55 13.38
N ILE A 171 -4.66 26.35 12.40
CA ILE A 171 -4.93 25.05 11.81
C ILE A 171 -3.79 24.68 10.85
N SER A 172 -3.04 23.64 11.20
CA SER A 172 -1.91 23.17 10.38
C SER A 172 -2.39 22.72 9.00
N GLY A 173 -1.78 23.28 7.95
CA GLY A 173 -2.11 22.97 6.56
C GLY A 173 -3.33 23.72 6.02
N LEU A 174 -3.90 24.69 6.75
CA LEU A 174 -4.90 25.62 6.24
C LEU A 174 -4.25 26.96 5.90
N ARG A 175 -4.35 27.40 4.64
CA ARG A 175 -3.91 28.73 4.22
C ARG A 175 -5.04 29.74 4.42
N VAL A 176 -4.83 30.68 5.34
CA VAL A 176 -5.80 31.76 5.61
C VAL A 176 -5.32 33.05 4.93
N ILE A 177 -6.23 33.71 4.20
CA ILE A 177 -5.94 34.99 3.57
C ILE A 177 -5.99 36.12 4.60
N SER A 178 -5.04 37.05 4.53
CA SER A 178 -4.96 38.17 5.46
C SER A 178 -6.15 39.12 5.34
N ARG A 179 -6.54 39.75 6.46
CA ARG A 179 -7.59 40.77 6.50
C ARG A 179 -7.42 41.83 5.42
N THR A 180 -6.21 42.37 5.28
CA THR A 180 -5.91 43.45 4.33
C THR A 180 -6.18 43.08 2.87
N SER A 181 -6.13 41.79 2.54
CA SER A 181 -6.42 41.30 1.20
C SER A 181 -7.93 41.15 0.93
N THR A 182 -8.75 40.99 1.98
CA THR A 182 -10.20 40.85 1.88
C THR A 182 -10.97 42.15 2.14
N THR A 183 -10.35 43.16 2.77
CA THR A 183 -10.96 44.48 3.06
C THR A 183 -11.54 45.20 1.84
N ARG A 184 -11.04 44.89 0.63
CA ARG A 184 -11.52 45.48 -0.63
C ARG A 184 -12.87 44.94 -1.12
N TYR A 185 -13.36 43.85 -0.54
CA TYR A 185 -14.63 43.23 -0.93
C TYR A 185 -15.72 43.58 0.08
N ASN A 186 -16.96 43.64 -0.42
CA ASN A 186 -18.14 43.83 0.41
C ASN A 186 -18.40 42.62 1.31
N SER A 187 -19.17 42.82 2.38
CA SER A 187 -19.51 41.77 3.34
C SER A 187 -20.38 40.65 2.77
N ALA A 188 -21.22 40.97 1.78
CA ALA A 188 -22.10 40.02 1.08
C ALA A 188 -22.08 40.30 -0.43
N PRO A 189 -21.02 39.88 -1.15
CA PRO A 189 -20.88 40.13 -2.58
C PRO A 189 -21.65 39.07 -3.41
N GLU A 190 -22.29 39.48 -4.50
CA GLU A 190 -23.03 38.56 -5.38
C GLU A 190 -22.12 37.51 -6.06
N ASN A 191 -20.82 37.80 -6.21
CA ASN A 191 -19.86 37.01 -7.00
C ASN A 191 -18.78 36.31 -6.15
N LEU A 192 -19.17 35.53 -5.12
CA LEU A 192 -18.23 34.80 -4.26
C LEU A 192 -17.25 33.90 -5.03
N SER A 193 -17.72 33.26 -6.10
CA SER A 193 -16.87 32.40 -6.94
C SER A 193 -15.75 33.16 -7.65
N GLU A 194 -16.00 34.41 -8.03
CA GLU A 194 -14.98 35.26 -8.66
C GLU A 194 -13.96 35.70 -7.62
N ILE A 195 -14.42 36.11 -6.43
CA ILE A 195 -13.55 36.51 -5.32
C ILE A 195 -12.66 35.35 -4.89
N ALA A 196 -13.22 34.13 -4.81
CA ALA A 196 -12.44 32.92 -4.52
C ALA A 196 -11.31 32.71 -5.54
N ARG A 197 -11.58 32.92 -6.83
CA ARG A 197 -10.57 32.85 -7.90
C ARG A 197 -9.53 33.97 -7.79
N GLN A 198 -9.94 35.21 -7.57
CA GLN A 198 -9.03 36.35 -7.42
C GLN A 198 -8.08 36.16 -6.23
N LEU A 199 -8.61 35.67 -5.11
CA LEU A 199 -7.84 35.39 -3.89
C LEU A 199 -7.13 34.03 -3.90
N HIS A 200 -7.31 33.23 -4.95
CA HIS A 200 -6.75 31.89 -5.08
C HIS A 200 -7.08 30.99 -3.86
N VAL A 201 -8.34 31.00 -3.43
CA VAL A 201 -8.84 30.20 -2.31
C VAL A 201 -9.89 29.18 -2.74
N SER A 202 -10.00 28.08 -1.98
CA SER A 202 -11.06 27.08 -2.18
C SER A 202 -12.35 27.41 -1.44
N ASN A 203 -12.27 28.14 -0.32
CA ASN A 203 -13.43 28.48 0.50
C ASN A 203 -13.44 29.98 0.79
N VAL A 204 -14.64 30.55 0.86
CA VAL A 204 -14.87 31.92 1.29
C VAL A 204 -15.87 31.88 2.43
N LEU A 205 -15.57 32.59 3.51
CA LEU A 205 -16.41 32.70 4.69
C LEU A 205 -16.98 34.12 4.76
N GLU A 206 -18.29 34.20 4.79
CA GLU A 206 -19.07 35.42 4.97
C GLU A 206 -19.99 35.28 6.19
N GLY A 207 -20.52 36.39 6.67
CA GLY A 207 -21.42 36.40 7.82
C GLY A 207 -21.78 37.80 8.26
N SER A 208 -22.66 37.86 9.23
CA SER A 208 -23.12 39.11 9.85
C SER A 208 -23.01 39.04 11.37
N VAL A 209 -23.00 40.21 12.00
CA VAL A 209 -22.94 40.40 13.44
C VAL A 209 -24.11 41.29 13.83
N GLN A 210 -24.82 40.94 14.90
CA GLN A 210 -26.00 41.62 15.41
C GLN A 210 -25.74 42.22 16.79
#